data_AF-A0A957TX43-F1
#
_entry.id   AF-A0A957TX43-F1
#
_cell.length_a   1.000
_cell.length_b   1.000
_cell.length_c   1.000
_cell.angle_alpha   90.00
_cell.angle_beta   90.00
_cell.angle_gamma   90.00
#
_symmetry.space_group_name_H-M   'P 1'
#
loop_
_entity.id
_entity.type
_entity.pdbx_description
1 polymer ?
#
loop_
_entity_poly.entity_id
_entity_poly.type
_entity_poly.pdbx_seq_one_letter_code
_entity_poly.pdbx_strand_id
1 'polypeptide(L)'
;MSELTMVAEPTTETQVNGHQAGGRTGIVDCDVHVFPRSLDEVRAFMPMPFAERLKGGGRGFFGNPVHGSRLDAVPPNGGPSGSDPDFLREQLIDMYGIAYAVLLPRAFCNLHPDPDLGTAIAAGYNDWLAATWLSKYNHDGVFKGSITVAHQDPLAAAKEIERWADHPHFVQVMTDSGARAPFGQRQYYPIYEMCDRYNLPFAIHPGTDGMGINVQPSPGYPTHYIEWHTCLSLSFQAHLVSFLTEGV
;
A
#
# COMPACT_ATOMS: atom_id res chain seq x y z
N MET A 1 15.62 56.25 -46.70
CA MET A 1 16.06 55.14 -45.83
C MET A 1 15.51 55.46 -44.45
N SER A 2 14.21 55.24 -44.19
CA SER A 2 13.60 53.99 -43.71
C SER A 2 14.21 53.49 -42.40
N GLU A 3 13.83 54.07 -41.28
CA GLU A 3 13.87 53.37 -40.00
C GLU A 3 12.43 53.03 -39.61
N LEU A 4 12.18 51.74 -39.52
CA LEU A 4 10.91 51.09 -39.26
C LEU A 4 10.77 50.96 -37.75
N THR A 5 9.96 51.79 -37.11
CA THR A 5 9.64 51.63 -35.68
C THR A 5 8.67 50.46 -35.53
N MET A 6 9.18 49.31 -35.10
CA MET A 6 8.36 48.14 -34.76
C MET A 6 7.61 48.42 -33.46
N VAL A 7 6.30 48.60 -33.56
CA VAL A 7 5.39 48.62 -32.39
C VAL A 7 5.13 47.17 -32.03
N ALA A 8 5.55 46.75 -30.83
CA ALA A 8 5.25 45.42 -30.31
C ALA A 8 3.77 45.33 -29.93
N GLU A 9 3.05 44.37 -30.50
CA GLU A 9 1.70 44.02 -30.09
C GLU A 9 1.72 43.33 -28.71
N PRO A 10 0.74 43.59 -27.83
CA PRO A 10 0.65 42.89 -26.55
C PRO A 10 0.30 41.42 -26.81
N THR A 11 1.21 40.52 -26.44
CA THR A 11 0.93 39.09 -26.40
C THR A 11 -0.21 38.83 -25.42
N THR A 12 -1.33 38.34 -25.95
CA THR A 12 -2.43 37.78 -25.18
C THR A 12 -1.90 36.61 -24.34
N GLU A 13 -1.76 36.83 -23.03
CA GLU A 13 -1.56 35.76 -22.07
C GLU A 13 -2.76 34.82 -22.14
N THR A 14 -2.53 33.63 -22.68
CA THR A 14 -3.45 32.51 -22.55
C THR A 14 -3.59 32.22 -21.05
N GLN A 15 -4.73 32.59 -20.46
CA GLN A 15 -5.09 32.15 -19.12
C GLN A 15 -5.12 30.62 -19.11
N VAL A 16 -4.05 30.03 -18.57
CA VAL A 16 -4.06 28.64 -18.15
C VAL A 16 -5.03 28.59 -16.97
N ASN A 17 -6.26 28.14 -17.24
CA ASN A 17 -7.24 27.82 -16.20
C ASN A 17 -6.64 26.73 -15.32
N GLY A 18 -5.97 27.14 -14.25
CA GLY A 18 -5.51 26.26 -13.20
C GLY A 18 -6.72 25.56 -12.59
N HIS A 19 -6.75 24.24 -12.71
CA HIS A 19 -7.61 23.41 -11.89
C HIS A 19 -7.14 23.54 -10.43
N GLN A 20 -7.62 24.56 -9.72
CA GLN A 20 -7.52 24.64 -8.26
C GLN A 20 -8.53 23.65 -7.68
N ALA A 21 -8.20 22.35 -7.71
CA ALA A 21 -8.81 21.41 -6.79
C ALA A 21 -8.19 21.69 -5.42
N GLY A 22 -8.87 22.47 -4.58
CA GLY A 22 -8.38 22.85 -3.26
C GLY A 22 -8.04 21.61 -2.43
N GLY A 23 -6.75 21.42 -2.14
CA GLY A 23 -6.28 20.34 -1.28
C GLY A 23 -6.83 20.49 0.14
N ARG A 24 -7.12 19.37 0.81
CA ARG A 24 -7.56 19.38 2.21
C ARG A 24 -6.37 19.71 3.10
N THR A 25 -6.61 20.53 4.12
CA THR A 25 -5.61 20.86 5.15
C THR A 25 -5.97 20.18 6.46
N GLY A 26 -5.03 19.52 7.12
CA GLY A 26 -5.26 18.86 8.40
C GLY A 26 -4.33 17.67 8.62
N ILE A 27 -4.76 16.75 9.49
CA ILE A 27 -3.99 15.54 9.84
C ILE A 27 -4.06 14.53 8.68
N VAL A 28 -2.91 13.97 8.32
CA VAL A 28 -2.83 12.80 7.44
C VAL A 28 -2.57 11.58 8.33
N ASP A 29 -3.48 10.62 8.30
CA ASP A 29 -3.25 9.30 8.91
C ASP A 29 -2.55 8.41 7.88
N CYS A 30 -1.31 8.03 8.17
CA CYS A 30 -0.44 7.32 7.23
C CYS A 30 -0.59 5.80 7.26
N ASP A 31 -1.38 5.24 8.18
CA ASP A 31 -1.53 3.79 8.34
C ASP A 31 -2.94 3.39 8.76
N VAL A 32 -3.82 3.24 7.76
CA VAL A 32 -5.21 2.84 7.96
C VAL A 32 -5.47 1.49 7.27
N HIS A 33 -5.68 0.45 8.07
CA HIS A 33 -5.97 -0.87 7.53
C HIS A 33 -7.41 -1.02 7.05
N VAL A 34 -7.55 -1.50 5.83
CA VAL A 34 -8.84 -1.87 5.22
C VAL A 34 -8.82 -3.32 4.79
N PHE A 35 -9.99 -3.96 4.89
CA PHE A 35 -10.15 -5.38 4.61
C PHE A 35 -11.36 -5.62 3.70
N PRO A 36 -11.31 -6.60 2.78
CA PRO A 36 -12.50 -7.02 2.06
C PRO A 36 -13.49 -7.68 3.04
N ARG A 37 -14.79 -7.57 2.77
CA ARG A 37 -15.82 -8.22 3.61
C ARG A 37 -15.70 -9.74 3.57
N SER A 38 -15.27 -10.26 2.42
CA SER A 38 -14.91 -11.66 2.23
C SER A 38 -13.82 -11.76 1.17
N LEU A 39 -13.08 -12.87 1.15
CA LEU A 39 -12.07 -13.10 0.10
C LEU A 39 -12.68 -13.11 -1.31
N ASP A 40 -13.98 -13.40 -1.45
CA ASP A 40 -14.66 -13.41 -2.76
C ASP A 40 -14.65 -12.04 -3.43
N GLU A 41 -14.64 -10.94 -2.65
CA GLU A 41 -14.52 -9.59 -3.22
C GLU A 41 -13.20 -9.41 -3.95
N VAL A 42 -12.11 -10.00 -3.46
CA VAL A 42 -10.80 -9.95 -4.10
C VAL A 42 -10.70 -10.98 -5.22
N ARG A 43 -11.23 -12.21 -5.01
CA ARG A 43 -11.25 -13.26 -6.04
C ARG A 43 -11.91 -12.80 -7.33
N ALA A 44 -12.93 -11.93 -7.25
CA ALA A 44 -13.60 -11.36 -8.41
C ALA A 44 -12.66 -10.56 -9.34
N PHE A 45 -11.55 -10.06 -8.83
CA PHE A 45 -10.52 -9.33 -9.59
C PHE A 45 -9.31 -10.19 -9.96
N MET A 46 -9.25 -11.44 -9.50
CA MET A 46 -8.11 -12.31 -9.74
C MET A 46 -8.34 -13.22 -10.96
N PRO A 47 -7.34 -13.40 -11.84
CA PRO A 47 -7.43 -14.38 -12.91
C PRO A 47 -7.40 -15.81 -12.38
N MET A 48 -8.03 -16.73 -13.11
CA MET A 48 -7.87 -18.17 -12.89
C MET A 48 -6.47 -18.63 -13.32
N PRO A 49 -5.83 -19.59 -12.61
CA PRO A 49 -6.35 -20.35 -11.46
C PRO A 49 -6.09 -19.68 -10.10
N PHE A 50 -5.52 -18.46 -10.07
CA PHE A 50 -5.09 -17.82 -8.83
C PHE A 50 -6.26 -17.47 -7.90
N ALA A 51 -7.42 -17.09 -8.45
CA ALA A 51 -8.62 -16.81 -7.66
C ALA A 51 -9.04 -18.00 -6.76
N GLU A 52 -9.04 -19.23 -7.29
CA GLU A 52 -9.31 -20.44 -6.52
C GLU A 52 -8.23 -20.76 -5.48
N ARG A 53 -7.01 -20.30 -5.72
CA ARG A 53 -5.85 -20.53 -4.86
C ARG A 53 -5.72 -19.50 -3.74
N LEU A 54 -6.47 -18.39 -3.78
CA LEU A 54 -6.52 -17.42 -2.68
C LEU A 54 -7.21 -18.06 -1.47
N LYS A 55 -6.45 -18.28 -0.39
CA LYS A 55 -6.96 -18.82 0.90
C LYS A 55 -6.95 -17.79 2.03
N GLY A 56 -6.61 -16.54 1.72
CA GLY A 56 -6.29 -15.53 2.71
C GLY A 56 -4.91 -15.75 3.32
N GLY A 57 -4.51 -14.84 4.19
CA GLY A 57 -3.25 -14.88 4.91
C GLY A 57 -3.42 -14.39 6.33
N GLY A 58 -2.40 -14.59 7.15
CA GLY A 58 -2.40 -14.19 8.55
C GLY A 58 -1.02 -14.32 9.17
N ARG A 59 -0.95 -14.13 10.49
CA ARG A 59 0.30 -14.10 11.25
C ARG A 59 0.89 -15.50 11.54
N GLY A 60 0.49 -16.51 10.76
CA GLY A 60 0.93 -17.89 10.89
C GLY A 60 0.83 -18.41 12.32
N PHE A 61 1.98 -18.80 12.89
CA PHE A 61 2.11 -19.34 14.25
C PHE A 61 1.93 -18.29 15.36
N PHE A 62 2.01 -17.00 15.03
CA PHE A 62 2.00 -15.90 15.99
C PHE A 62 0.67 -15.14 15.97
N GLY A 63 -0.42 -15.87 16.27
CA GLY A 63 -1.74 -15.28 16.48
C GLY A 63 -1.75 -14.32 17.68
N ASN A 64 -2.43 -13.18 17.56
CA ASN A 64 -2.65 -12.31 18.71
C ASN A 64 -3.54 -13.06 19.74
N PRO A 65 -3.14 -13.14 21.02
CA PRO A 65 -3.86 -13.92 22.02
C PRO A 65 -5.20 -13.33 22.47
N VAL A 66 -5.50 -12.08 22.10
CA VAL A 66 -6.72 -11.36 22.53
C VAL A 66 -7.48 -10.87 21.29
N HIS A 67 -7.09 -9.73 20.72
CA HIS A 67 -7.62 -9.20 19.47
C HIS A 67 -6.60 -8.24 18.84
N GLY A 68 -6.64 -8.12 17.50
CA GLY A 68 -5.78 -7.19 16.75
C GLY A 68 -6.38 -5.79 16.55
N SER A 69 -7.70 -5.64 16.75
CA SER A 69 -8.46 -4.41 16.47
C SER A 69 -8.96 -3.75 17.76
N ARG A 70 -9.41 -2.49 17.71
CA ARG A 70 -10.17 -1.91 18.83
C ARG A 70 -11.52 -2.64 18.98
N LEU A 71 -12.04 -2.75 20.20
CA LEU A 71 -13.28 -3.49 20.49
C LEU A 71 -14.52 -2.88 19.81
N ASP A 72 -14.52 -1.57 19.62
CA ASP A 72 -15.58 -0.80 18.97
C ASP A 72 -15.38 -0.68 17.44
N ALA A 73 -14.36 -1.32 16.86
CA ALA A 73 -14.08 -1.26 15.41
C ALA A 73 -14.88 -2.28 14.59
N VAL A 74 -15.79 -3.04 15.19
CA VAL A 74 -16.68 -3.96 14.48
C VAL A 74 -17.84 -3.16 13.88
N PRO A 75 -18.07 -3.23 12.55
CA PRO A 75 -19.18 -2.53 11.92
C PRO A 75 -20.56 -2.92 12.47
N PRO A 76 -21.52 -1.98 12.58
CA PRO A 76 -22.86 -2.25 13.12
C PRO A 76 -23.65 -3.31 12.35
N ASN A 77 -23.39 -3.45 11.05
CA ASN A 77 -24.01 -4.45 10.18
C ASN A 77 -23.41 -5.87 10.33
N GLY A 78 -22.37 -6.03 11.14
CA GLY A 78 -21.60 -7.26 11.26
C GLY A 78 -20.62 -7.42 10.10
N GLY A 79 -19.34 -7.53 10.41
CA GLY A 79 -18.26 -7.70 9.43
C GLY A 79 -16.88 -7.57 10.09
N PRO A 80 -15.79 -7.85 9.35
CA PRO A 80 -14.44 -7.57 9.83
C PRO A 80 -14.23 -6.09 10.17
N SER A 81 -13.37 -5.78 11.15
CA SER A 81 -12.94 -4.40 11.37
C SER A 81 -12.28 -3.84 10.11
N GLY A 82 -12.57 -2.59 9.75
CA GLY A 82 -12.02 -1.95 8.55
C GLY A 82 -12.58 -2.47 7.22
N SER A 83 -13.71 -3.21 7.22
CA SER A 83 -14.36 -3.66 5.98
C SER A 83 -15.56 -2.82 5.53
N ASP A 84 -15.99 -1.85 6.34
CA ASP A 84 -17.11 -0.96 6.05
C ASP A 84 -16.60 0.47 5.87
N PRO A 85 -16.58 1.00 4.62
CA PRO A 85 -16.07 2.34 4.34
C PRO A 85 -16.84 3.47 5.01
N ASP A 86 -18.17 3.32 5.16
CA ASP A 86 -19.00 4.36 5.76
C ASP A 86 -18.77 4.39 7.28
N PHE A 87 -18.68 3.22 7.90
CA PHE A 87 -18.35 3.14 9.32
C PHE A 87 -16.92 3.58 9.63
N LEU A 88 -15.93 3.23 8.79
CA LEU A 88 -14.56 3.71 8.94
C LEU A 88 -14.51 5.24 8.83
N ARG A 89 -15.26 5.82 7.89
CA ARG A 89 -15.36 7.27 7.74
C ARG A 89 -15.91 7.93 9.00
N GLU A 90 -17.02 7.43 9.53
CA GLU A 90 -17.61 7.95 10.77
C GLU A 90 -16.60 7.88 11.93
N GLN A 91 -15.97 6.72 12.14
CA GLN A 91 -15.11 6.46 13.30
C GLN A 91 -13.74 7.15 13.24
N LEU A 92 -13.19 7.35 12.04
CA LEU A 92 -11.85 7.90 11.87
C LEU A 92 -11.88 9.31 11.31
N ILE A 93 -12.52 9.48 10.15
CA ILE A 93 -12.48 10.72 9.40
C ILE A 93 -13.28 11.81 10.10
N ASP A 94 -14.56 11.53 10.36
CA ASP A 94 -15.48 12.53 10.90
C ASP A 94 -15.21 12.79 12.39
N MET A 95 -14.94 11.73 13.16
CA MET A 95 -14.68 11.82 14.60
C MET A 95 -13.40 12.59 14.93
N TYR A 96 -12.31 12.37 14.18
CA TYR A 96 -11.00 12.97 14.48
C TYR A 96 -10.59 14.08 13.51
N GLY A 97 -11.42 14.40 12.51
CA GLY A 97 -11.13 15.44 11.53
C GLY A 97 -9.93 15.10 10.63
N ILE A 98 -9.78 13.83 10.25
CA ILE A 98 -8.67 13.38 9.39
C ILE A 98 -8.84 13.93 7.98
N ALA A 99 -7.85 14.66 7.49
CA ALA A 99 -7.88 15.27 6.16
C ALA A 99 -7.68 14.22 5.07
N TYR A 100 -6.73 13.30 5.28
CA TYR A 100 -6.46 12.18 4.39
C TYR A 100 -6.10 10.92 5.18
N ALA A 101 -6.58 9.77 4.71
CA ALA A 101 -6.25 8.46 5.26
C ALA A 101 -5.55 7.62 4.19
N VAL A 102 -4.32 7.18 4.47
CA VAL A 102 -3.55 6.30 3.61
C VAL A 102 -3.89 4.85 3.96
N LEU A 103 -4.52 4.18 3.01
CA LEU A 103 -5.10 2.85 3.13
C LEU A 103 -4.05 1.79 2.82
N LEU A 104 -3.88 0.85 3.74
CA LEU A 104 -2.95 -0.27 3.66
C LEU A 104 -3.74 -1.59 3.69
N PRO A 105 -4.11 -2.15 2.52
CA PRO A 105 -4.74 -3.46 2.46
C PRO A 105 -3.76 -4.56 2.90
N ARG A 106 -4.22 -5.49 3.73
CA ARG A 106 -3.38 -6.59 4.24
C ARG A 106 -3.45 -7.82 3.33
N ALA A 107 -2.79 -7.75 2.18
CA ALA A 107 -2.83 -8.82 1.17
C ALA A 107 -2.06 -10.09 1.58
N PHE A 108 -1.03 -9.97 2.43
CA PHE A 108 -0.13 -11.07 2.83
C PHE A 108 0.53 -11.80 1.64
N CYS A 109 0.68 -11.13 0.50
CA CYS A 109 1.21 -11.72 -0.73
C CYS A 109 2.71 -12.09 -0.63
N ASN A 110 3.47 -11.43 0.26
CA ASN A 110 4.92 -11.54 0.36
C ASN A 110 5.41 -12.86 1.00
N LEU A 111 4.54 -13.62 1.68
CA LEU A 111 4.90 -14.91 2.29
C LEU A 111 4.86 -16.09 1.31
N HIS A 112 4.28 -15.91 0.11
CA HIS A 112 3.96 -17.01 -0.79
C HIS A 112 5.21 -17.54 -1.53
N PRO A 113 5.43 -18.87 -1.57
CA PRO A 113 6.55 -19.47 -2.31
C PRO A 113 6.35 -19.46 -3.83
N ASP A 114 5.10 -19.38 -4.27
CA ASP A 114 4.74 -19.20 -5.68
C ASP A 114 4.70 -17.68 -5.98
N PRO A 115 5.68 -17.14 -6.73
CA PRO A 115 5.73 -15.71 -7.04
C PRO A 115 4.57 -15.25 -7.94
N ASP A 116 4.06 -16.12 -8.82
CA ASP A 116 2.93 -15.79 -9.69
C ASP A 116 1.65 -15.63 -8.87
N LEU A 117 1.45 -16.52 -7.88
CA LEU A 117 0.34 -16.38 -6.94
C LEU A 117 0.48 -15.13 -6.08
N GLY A 118 1.67 -14.83 -5.55
CA GLY A 118 1.91 -13.61 -4.78
C GLY A 118 1.59 -12.35 -5.59
N THR A 119 2.09 -12.29 -6.83
CA THR A 119 1.83 -11.20 -7.77
C THR A 119 0.34 -11.06 -8.08
N ALA A 120 -0.35 -12.16 -8.38
CA ALA A 120 -1.79 -12.14 -8.66
C ALA A 120 -2.62 -11.69 -7.46
N ILE A 121 -2.21 -12.05 -6.23
CA ILE A 121 -2.86 -11.58 -5.00
C ILE A 121 -2.65 -10.06 -4.85
N ALA A 122 -1.42 -9.58 -5.02
CA ALA A 122 -1.11 -8.15 -4.95
C ALA A 122 -1.97 -7.34 -5.94
N ALA A 123 -2.00 -7.78 -7.20
CA ALA A 123 -2.80 -7.15 -8.25
C ALA A 123 -4.30 -7.16 -7.92
N GLY A 124 -4.86 -8.31 -7.51
CA GLY A 124 -6.27 -8.41 -7.13
C GLY A 124 -6.67 -7.51 -5.96
N TYR A 125 -5.79 -7.33 -4.97
CA TYR A 125 -6.03 -6.38 -3.87
C TYR A 125 -5.99 -4.92 -4.33
N ASN A 126 -5.07 -4.57 -5.24
CA ASN A 126 -5.02 -3.22 -5.79
C ASN A 126 -6.27 -2.91 -6.62
N ASP A 127 -6.73 -3.86 -7.46
CA ASP A 127 -7.97 -3.74 -8.24
C ASP A 127 -9.19 -3.59 -7.34
N TRP A 128 -9.30 -4.44 -6.30
CA TRP A 128 -10.36 -4.33 -5.30
C TRP A 128 -10.35 -2.97 -4.60
N LEU A 129 -9.18 -2.50 -4.14
CA LEU A 129 -9.04 -1.22 -3.44
C LEU A 129 -9.44 -0.05 -4.36
N ALA A 130 -9.00 -0.08 -5.61
CA ALA A 130 -9.33 0.93 -6.61
C ALA A 130 -10.83 0.98 -6.91
N ALA A 131 -11.46 -0.18 -7.16
CA ALA A 131 -12.87 -0.27 -7.51
C ALA A 131 -13.81 0.10 -6.34
N THR A 132 -13.35 -0.09 -5.10
CA THR A 132 -14.16 0.12 -3.89
C THR A 132 -13.76 1.42 -3.19
N TRP A 133 -12.74 1.35 -2.33
CA TRP A 133 -12.32 2.38 -1.40
C TRP A 133 -11.85 3.66 -2.08
N LEU A 134 -11.23 3.57 -3.25
CA LEU A 134 -10.67 4.74 -3.95
C LEU A 134 -11.58 5.29 -5.04
N SER A 135 -12.74 4.66 -5.27
CA SER A 135 -13.72 5.07 -6.27
C SER A 135 -15.10 5.22 -5.62
N LYS A 136 -15.88 4.13 -5.56
CA LYS A 136 -17.26 4.12 -5.05
C LYS A 136 -17.43 4.82 -3.71
N TYR A 137 -16.48 4.65 -2.79
CA TYR A 137 -16.54 5.17 -1.42
C TYR A 137 -15.68 6.44 -1.19
N ASN A 138 -15.15 7.05 -2.26
CA ASN A 138 -14.18 8.15 -2.19
C ASN A 138 -14.62 9.45 -2.87
N HIS A 139 -15.93 9.75 -2.83
CA HIS A 139 -16.53 10.91 -3.51
C HIS A 139 -15.85 12.26 -3.20
N ASP A 140 -15.22 12.37 -2.04
CA ASP A 140 -14.58 13.58 -1.51
C ASP A 140 -13.04 13.48 -1.48
N GLY A 141 -12.48 12.38 -1.99
CA GLY A 141 -11.05 12.15 -2.16
C GLY A 141 -10.24 11.96 -0.88
N VAL A 142 -10.90 11.68 0.26
CA VAL A 142 -10.25 11.49 1.57
C VAL A 142 -9.32 10.28 1.61
N PHE A 143 -9.70 9.19 0.93
CA PHE A 143 -8.96 7.95 0.95
C PHE A 143 -7.87 7.98 -0.11
N LYS A 144 -6.66 7.61 0.31
CA LYS A 144 -5.48 7.43 -0.53
C LYS A 144 -5.01 6.00 -0.39
N GLY A 145 -4.68 5.31 -1.48
CA GLY A 145 -4.27 3.91 -1.46
C GLY A 145 -2.76 3.73 -1.50
N SER A 146 -2.34 2.58 -1.00
CA SER A 146 -0.98 2.07 -1.19
C SER A 146 -1.00 0.96 -2.23
N ILE A 147 -0.16 1.07 -3.26
CA ILE A 147 0.02 0.03 -4.26
C ILE A 147 0.74 -1.14 -3.60
N THR A 148 0.02 -2.22 -3.35
CA THR A 148 0.60 -3.42 -2.76
C THR A 148 1.42 -4.15 -3.82
N VAL A 149 2.65 -4.54 -3.49
CA VAL A 149 3.52 -5.32 -4.37
C VAL A 149 4.01 -6.59 -3.70
N ALA A 150 4.19 -7.64 -4.50
CA ALA A 150 4.81 -8.89 -4.12
C ALA A 150 6.32 -8.81 -4.40
N HIS A 151 7.12 -8.46 -3.38
CA HIS A 151 8.54 -8.15 -3.58
C HIS A 151 9.40 -9.36 -3.99
N GLN A 152 8.88 -10.58 -3.88
CA GLN A 152 9.58 -11.79 -4.29
C GLN A 152 9.69 -11.95 -5.82
N ASP A 153 8.91 -11.18 -6.59
CA ASP A 153 9.08 -10.96 -8.02
C ASP A 153 9.23 -9.45 -8.30
N PRO A 154 10.45 -8.90 -8.20
CA PRO A 154 10.69 -7.46 -8.37
C PRO A 154 10.30 -6.91 -9.75
N LEU A 155 10.37 -7.73 -10.80
CA LEU A 155 9.99 -7.29 -12.15
C LEU A 155 8.48 -7.21 -12.31
N ALA A 156 7.73 -8.16 -11.74
CA ALA A 156 6.28 -8.08 -11.71
C ALA A 156 5.79 -6.95 -10.79
N ALA A 157 6.44 -6.75 -9.64
CA ALA A 157 6.18 -5.61 -8.76
C ALA A 157 6.37 -4.27 -9.48
N ALA A 158 7.45 -4.10 -10.25
CA ALA A 158 7.70 -2.92 -11.06
C ALA A 158 6.56 -2.63 -12.06
N LYS A 159 6.08 -3.66 -12.77
CA LYS A 159 4.94 -3.55 -13.70
C LYS A 159 3.63 -3.18 -13.00
N GLU A 160 3.42 -3.70 -11.79
CA GLU A 160 2.23 -3.37 -11.00
C GLU A 160 2.25 -1.92 -10.52
N ILE A 161 3.43 -1.38 -10.18
CA ILE A 161 3.60 0.05 -9.88
C ILE A 161 3.28 0.89 -11.11
N GLU A 162 3.83 0.54 -12.27
CA GLU A 162 3.55 1.22 -13.54
C GLU A 162 2.05 1.24 -13.86
N ARG A 163 1.35 0.13 -13.62
CA ARG A 163 -0.09 0.01 -13.87
C ARG A 163 -0.93 1.02 -13.09
N TRP A 164 -0.52 1.35 -11.87
CA TRP A 164 -1.29 2.21 -10.95
C TRP A 164 -0.74 3.61 -10.77
N ALA A 165 0.43 3.92 -11.34
CA ALA A 165 1.14 5.16 -11.10
C ALA A 165 0.33 6.42 -11.40
N ASP A 166 -0.49 6.40 -12.45
CA ASP A 166 -1.31 7.56 -12.86
C ASP A 166 -2.67 7.63 -12.14
N HIS A 167 -2.98 6.68 -11.24
CA HIS A 167 -4.25 6.68 -10.53
C HIS A 167 -4.26 7.77 -9.44
N PRO A 168 -5.23 8.69 -9.42
CA PRO A 168 -5.18 9.94 -8.63
C PRO A 168 -5.24 9.74 -7.10
N HIS A 169 -5.54 8.52 -6.66
CA HIS A 169 -5.63 8.18 -5.24
C HIS A 169 -4.56 7.19 -4.78
N PHE A 170 -3.76 6.58 -5.65
CA PHE A 170 -2.61 5.80 -5.18
C PHE A 170 -1.43 6.75 -4.92
N VAL A 171 -0.86 6.72 -3.71
CA VAL A 171 0.12 7.73 -3.26
C VAL A 171 1.45 7.16 -2.78
N GLN A 172 1.55 5.83 -2.67
CA GLN A 172 2.77 5.14 -2.27
C GLN A 172 2.76 3.70 -2.77
N VAL A 173 3.93 3.10 -2.83
CA VAL A 173 4.11 1.66 -2.98
C VAL A 173 4.29 1.07 -1.59
N MET A 174 3.65 -0.06 -1.29
CA MET A 174 3.76 -0.73 0.00
C MET A 174 4.17 -2.19 -0.17
N THR A 175 5.02 -2.65 0.75
CA THR A 175 5.28 -4.07 0.96
C THR A 175 5.35 -4.43 2.45
N ASP A 176 5.34 -5.73 2.74
CA ASP A 176 5.55 -6.25 4.08
C ASP A 176 7.06 -6.23 4.46
N SER A 177 7.40 -6.13 5.74
CA SER A 177 8.81 -6.17 6.21
C SER A 177 9.45 -7.55 6.12
N GLY A 178 8.66 -8.62 6.11
CA GLY A 178 9.20 -9.96 5.93
C GLY A 178 9.70 -10.17 4.51
N ALA A 179 11.01 -10.38 4.35
CA ALA A 179 11.62 -10.63 3.05
C ALA A 179 12.64 -11.79 3.10
N ARG A 180 12.98 -12.32 1.91
CA ARG A 180 14.05 -13.33 1.74
C ARG A 180 15.44 -12.73 1.83
N ALA A 181 15.58 -11.44 1.56
CA ALA A 181 16.82 -10.70 1.63
C ALA A 181 16.57 -9.25 2.08
N PRO A 182 17.57 -8.56 2.63
CA PRO A 182 17.46 -7.14 2.94
C PRO A 182 17.16 -6.29 1.70
N PHE A 183 16.26 -5.31 1.83
CA PHE A 183 15.76 -4.51 0.71
C PHE A 183 16.80 -3.64 -0.02
N GLY A 184 17.98 -3.38 0.55
CA GLY A 184 19.02 -2.67 -0.20
C GLY A 184 19.62 -3.47 -1.37
N GLN A 185 19.42 -4.79 -1.43
CA GLN A 185 20.04 -5.63 -2.46
C GLN A 185 19.50 -5.33 -3.87
N ARG A 186 20.41 -5.36 -4.86
CA ARG A 186 20.13 -5.04 -6.28
C ARG A 186 18.92 -5.73 -6.91
N GLN A 187 18.54 -6.90 -6.43
CA GLN A 187 17.36 -7.59 -6.94
C GLN A 187 16.08 -6.75 -6.81
N TYR A 188 15.99 -5.85 -5.83
CA TYR A 188 14.82 -5.00 -5.61
C TYR A 188 14.85 -3.68 -6.41
N TYR A 189 15.95 -3.35 -7.09
CA TYR A 189 16.08 -2.08 -7.82
C TYR A 189 14.99 -1.82 -8.86
N PRO A 190 14.46 -2.81 -9.60
CA PRO A 190 13.33 -2.57 -10.49
C PRO A 190 12.12 -1.92 -9.81
N ILE A 191 11.90 -2.20 -8.52
CA ILE A 191 10.83 -1.56 -7.73
C ILE A 191 11.18 -0.07 -7.52
N TYR A 192 12.41 0.22 -7.09
CA TYR A 192 12.86 1.58 -6.79
C TYR A 192 12.92 2.46 -8.03
N GLU A 193 13.32 1.92 -9.19
CA GLU A 193 13.29 2.62 -10.46
C GLU A 193 11.89 3.10 -10.82
N MET A 194 10.86 2.30 -10.52
CA MET A 194 9.47 2.69 -10.78
C MET A 194 8.93 3.65 -9.72
N CYS A 195 9.31 3.47 -8.45
CA CYS A 195 9.02 4.44 -7.40
C CYS A 195 9.60 5.81 -7.73
N ASP A 196 10.86 5.90 -8.17
CA ASP A 196 11.53 7.14 -8.55
C ASP A 196 10.87 7.77 -9.79
N ARG A 197 10.66 6.97 -10.86
CA ARG A 197 10.03 7.43 -12.10
C ARG A 197 8.68 8.10 -11.88
N TYR A 198 7.88 7.55 -10.97
CA TYR A 198 6.52 8.02 -10.69
C TYR A 198 6.40 8.84 -9.40
N ASN A 199 7.53 9.18 -8.75
CA ASN A 199 7.57 9.94 -7.51
C ASN A 199 6.66 9.34 -6.41
N LEU A 200 6.72 8.02 -6.26
CA LEU A 200 5.97 7.26 -5.27
C LEU A 200 6.90 6.82 -4.13
N PRO A 201 6.62 7.22 -2.87
CA PRO A 201 7.34 6.68 -1.72
C PRO A 201 7.23 5.16 -1.63
N PHE A 202 8.31 4.51 -1.18
CA PHE A 202 8.31 3.09 -0.86
C PHE A 202 8.14 2.88 0.64
N ALA A 203 6.97 2.39 1.06
CA ALA A 203 6.60 2.13 2.44
C ALA A 203 6.77 0.65 2.80
N ILE A 204 7.38 0.40 3.95
CA ILE A 204 7.51 -0.94 4.53
C ILE A 204 6.59 -1.01 5.73
N HIS A 205 5.68 -1.97 5.73
CA HIS A 205 4.72 -2.19 6.80
C HIS A 205 5.04 -3.50 7.55
N PRO A 206 4.90 -3.59 8.89
CA PRO A 206 5.16 -4.83 9.62
C PRO A 206 4.27 -5.98 9.15
N GLY A 207 4.89 -7.08 8.73
CA GLY A 207 4.15 -8.22 8.20
C GLY A 207 5.02 -9.32 7.65
N THR A 208 4.54 -10.56 7.75
CA THR A 208 5.15 -11.75 7.14
C THR A 208 6.58 -12.08 7.58
N ASP A 209 7.14 -11.40 8.58
CA ASP A 209 8.47 -11.67 9.14
C ASP A 209 8.56 -13.09 9.70
N GLY A 210 9.52 -13.87 9.19
CA GLY A 210 9.67 -15.29 9.50
C GLY A 210 8.53 -16.20 9.01
N MET A 211 7.60 -15.68 8.20
CA MET A 211 6.45 -16.43 7.68
C MET A 211 6.70 -16.88 6.24
N GLY A 212 6.27 -18.10 5.92
CA GLY A 212 6.37 -18.64 4.56
C GLY A 212 7.82 -18.70 4.09
N ILE A 213 8.14 -17.96 3.02
CA ILE A 213 9.49 -17.87 2.47
C ILE A 213 10.42 -16.87 3.17
N ASN A 214 9.90 -16.07 4.10
CA ASN A 214 10.63 -14.93 4.66
C ASN A 214 11.53 -15.31 5.84
N VAL A 215 12.62 -14.56 5.99
CA VAL A 215 13.61 -14.79 7.06
C VAL A 215 13.07 -14.25 8.39
N GLN A 216 13.31 -14.99 9.47
CA GLN A 216 13.01 -14.53 10.82
C GLN A 216 14.05 -13.48 11.25
N PRO A 217 13.64 -12.26 11.62
CA PRO A 217 14.58 -11.17 11.95
C PRO A 217 15.31 -11.36 13.29
N SER A 218 14.80 -12.24 14.16
CA SER A 218 15.45 -12.60 15.42
C SER A 218 16.40 -13.80 15.27
N PRO A 219 17.42 -13.94 16.12
CA PRO A 219 18.17 -15.18 16.24
C PRO A 219 17.26 -16.34 16.65
N GLY A 220 16.84 -17.16 15.68
CA GLY A 220 15.88 -18.24 15.89
C GLY A 220 14.42 -17.76 15.96
N TYR A 221 13.51 -18.72 16.12
CA TYR A 221 12.07 -18.46 16.14
C TYR A 221 11.61 -18.03 17.54
N PRO A 222 10.88 -16.90 17.65
CA PRO A 222 10.17 -16.54 18.87
C PRO A 222 9.22 -17.65 19.32
N THR A 223 9.00 -17.79 20.62
CA THR A 223 8.07 -18.80 21.18
C THR A 223 6.66 -18.25 21.31
N HIS A 224 6.51 -16.95 21.58
CA HIS A 224 5.24 -16.31 21.84
C HIS A 224 4.98 -15.11 20.93
N TYR A 225 3.70 -14.77 20.76
CA TYR A 225 3.28 -13.61 19.97
C TYR A 225 3.96 -12.31 20.41
N ILE A 226 4.10 -12.07 21.72
CA ILE A 226 4.72 -10.84 22.23
C ILE A 226 6.20 -10.74 21.86
N GLU A 227 6.92 -11.86 21.86
CA GLU A 227 8.31 -11.91 21.41
C GLU A 227 8.39 -11.61 19.91
N TRP A 228 7.57 -12.30 19.10
CA TRP A 228 7.55 -12.07 17.65
C TRP A 228 7.17 -10.62 17.30
N HIS A 229 6.10 -10.09 17.89
CA HIS A 229 5.60 -8.75 17.59
C HIS A 229 6.57 -7.64 18.03
N THR A 230 7.25 -7.82 19.17
CA THR A 230 8.27 -6.86 19.64
C THR A 230 9.50 -6.87 18.72
N CYS A 231 9.87 -8.05 18.21
CA CYS A 231 11.02 -8.23 17.34
C CYS A 231 10.80 -7.77 15.88
N LEU A 232 9.57 -7.40 15.46
CA LEU A 232 9.33 -6.88 14.11
C LEU A 232 10.20 -5.65 13.80
N SER A 233 10.50 -4.83 14.81
CA SER A 233 11.41 -3.68 14.70
C SER A 233 12.82 -4.03 14.23
N LEU A 234 13.27 -5.28 14.43
CA LEU A 234 14.59 -5.74 13.98
C LEU A 234 14.67 -5.83 12.45
N SER A 235 13.57 -6.20 11.77
CA SER A 235 13.51 -6.21 10.29
C SER A 235 13.74 -4.81 9.73
N PHE A 236 13.09 -3.80 10.32
CA PHE A 236 13.25 -2.40 9.90
C PHE A 236 14.69 -1.91 10.07
N GLN A 237 15.34 -2.25 11.18
CA GLN A 237 16.76 -1.92 11.40
C GLN A 237 17.64 -2.57 10.32
N ALA A 238 17.42 -3.85 10.01
CA ALA A 238 18.17 -4.57 8.99
C ALA A 238 17.96 -3.97 7.58
N HIS A 239 16.72 -3.65 7.22
CA HIS A 239 16.40 -3.03 5.93
C HIS A 239 16.98 -1.63 5.81
N LEU A 240 16.86 -0.79 6.84
CA LEU A 240 17.44 0.55 6.84
C LEU A 240 18.95 0.52 6.63
N VAL A 241 19.66 -0.32 7.38
CA VAL A 241 21.12 -0.48 7.21
C VAL A 241 21.43 -0.94 5.79
N SER A 242 20.69 -1.91 5.27
CA SER A 242 20.90 -2.41 3.92
C SER A 242 20.68 -1.36 2.84
N PHE A 243 19.63 -0.55 2.91
CA PHE A 243 19.40 0.55 1.97
C PHE A 243 20.61 1.50 1.95
N LEU A 244 21.06 1.92 3.12
CA LEU A 244 22.17 2.85 3.27
C LEU A 244 23.49 2.26 2.76
N THR A 245 23.78 0.99 3.05
CA THR A 245 25.08 0.38 2.69
C THR A 245 25.15 -0.11 1.25
N GLU A 246 24.00 -0.39 0.60
CA GLU A 246 23.94 -0.79 -0.81
C GLU A 246 23.78 0.42 -1.76
N GLY A 247 23.53 1.62 -1.23
CA GLY A 247 23.46 2.86 -2.00
C GLY A 247 22.20 3.00 -2.85
N VAL A 248 21.07 2.55 -2.31
CA VAL A 248 19.73 2.79 -2.89
C VAL A 248 19.37 4.26 -2.79
#